data_AF-D2VDR8-F1
#
_entry.id   AF-D2VDR8-F1
#
_cell.length_a   1.000
_cell.length_b   1.000
_cell.length_c   1.000
_cell.angle_alpha   90.00
_cell.angle_beta   90.00
_cell.angle_gamma   90.00
#
_symmetry.space_group_name_H-M   'P 1'
#
loop_
_entity.id
_entity.type
_entity.pdbx_description
1 polymer ?
#
loop_
_entity_poly.entity_id
_entity_poly.type
_entity_poly.pdbx_seq_one_letter_code
_entity_poly.pdbx_strand_id
1 'polypeptide(L)'
;MKNCKLTPELICEEFEGLLQPERILNVYVYGSRLYGKSADNDYYTINQDSDFDIMLVYDFDNFQAPQKLTFLSNQKENRNSEFFQLEIPLWMKRRESLIENSVENSNNASENLNEIEKFTPHMERQTLENGEIIYNFKQKQFGVDMCIYTREQFLNQLKKHQFSELLGLFLERSDEDYHSFILKKTVDFSEEFEKSGVGIQLSKLRASLSQSASMVWKCCRSMMEHRLDLDPPEVEVFKGKKTLIHTLRVYHYGIQIAKFGKIVDWHECDKYYDAIFKHPEKLDLPYMMNLEIFVQKMRH
;
A
#
# COMPACT_ATOMS: atom_id res chain seq x y z
N MET A 1 -8.60 11.57 16.50
CA MET A 1 -8.98 10.15 16.54
C MET A 1 -8.27 9.44 17.69
N LYS A 2 -9.03 8.85 18.61
CA LYS A 2 -8.52 8.06 19.76
C LYS A 2 -7.55 6.98 19.28
N ASN A 3 -6.62 6.55 20.15
CA ASN A 3 -5.67 5.42 20.04
C ASN A 3 -6.29 4.13 19.49
N CYS A 4 -6.74 4.12 18.24
CA CYS A 4 -7.40 2.98 17.65
C CYS A 4 -6.30 2.15 17.01
N LYS A 5 -6.02 1.02 17.65
CA LYS A 5 -5.09 0.02 17.14
C LYS A 5 -5.82 -0.70 16.01
N LEU A 6 -5.37 -0.50 14.78
CA LEU A 6 -5.88 -1.28 13.65
C LEU A 6 -5.56 -2.76 13.90
N THR A 7 -6.56 -3.63 13.72
CA THR A 7 -6.42 -5.08 13.86
C THR A 7 -6.94 -5.77 12.59
N PRO A 8 -6.58 -7.04 12.33
CA PRO A 8 -7.14 -7.80 11.22
C PRO A 8 -8.67 -7.85 11.23
N GLU A 9 -9.30 -7.92 12.41
CA GLU A 9 -10.76 -7.92 12.57
C GLU A 9 -11.36 -6.59 12.09
N LEU A 10 -10.77 -5.46 12.50
CA LEU A 10 -11.19 -4.14 12.03
C LEU A 10 -11.00 -3.97 10.52
N ILE A 11 -9.93 -4.56 9.94
CA ILE A 11 -9.75 -4.61 8.49
C ILE A 11 -10.87 -5.42 7.84
N CYS A 12 -11.24 -6.59 8.38
CA CYS A 12 -12.38 -7.37 7.87
C CYS A 12 -13.71 -6.60 7.97
N GLU A 13 -13.94 -5.87 9.06
CA GLU A 13 -15.14 -5.05 9.28
C GLU A 13 -15.25 -3.91 8.26
N GLU A 14 -14.13 -3.25 7.91
CA GLU A 14 -14.08 -2.22 6.84
C GLU A 14 -14.51 -2.78 5.47
N PHE A 15 -14.38 -4.09 5.26
CA PHE A 15 -14.72 -4.77 4.00
C PHE A 15 -15.98 -5.64 4.11
N GLU A 16 -16.83 -5.40 5.11
CA GLU A 16 -18.22 -5.92 5.22
C GLU A 16 -18.38 -7.42 4.91
N GLY A 17 -17.46 -8.25 5.40
CA GLY A 17 -17.52 -9.72 5.24
C GLY A 17 -16.99 -10.24 3.89
N LEU A 18 -16.37 -9.38 3.08
CA LEU A 18 -15.58 -9.79 1.91
C LEU A 18 -14.33 -10.58 2.31
N LEU A 19 -13.75 -10.21 3.45
CA LEU A 19 -12.58 -10.86 4.03
C LEU A 19 -13.00 -11.64 5.28
N GLN A 20 -12.49 -12.86 5.41
CA GLN A 20 -12.66 -13.70 6.58
C GLN A 20 -11.36 -13.67 7.41
N PRO A 21 -11.40 -13.28 8.70
CA PRO A 21 -10.20 -13.12 9.51
C PRO A 21 -9.30 -14.35 9.54
N GLU A 22 -9.87 -15.55 9.56
CA GLU A 22 -9.17 -16.83 9.58
C GLU A 22 -8.40 -17.14 8.28
N ARG A 23 -8.77 -16.50 7.16
CA ARG A 23 -8.12 -16.66 5.85
C ARG A 23 -7.05 -15.62 5.57
N ILE A 24 -6.96 -14.58 6.39
CA ILE A 24 -5.84 -13.64 6.33
C ILE A 24 -4.59 -14.39 6.79
N LEU A 25 -3.61 -14.54 5.91
CA LEU A 25 -2.32 -15.15 6.25
C LEU A 25 -1.48 -14.11 6.99
N ASN A 26 -1.14 -13.01 6.31
CA ASN A 26 -0.27 -11.97 6.85
C ASN A 26 -0.86 -10.58 6.57
N VAL A 27 -0.56 -9.63 7.45
CA VAL A 27 -0.92 -8.21 7.30
C VAL A 27 0.26 -7.36 7.73
N TYR A 28 0.79 -6.57 6.79
CA TYR A 28 1.87 -5.63 7.03
C TYR A 28 1.36 -4.21 6.84
N VAL A 29 1.63 -3.34 7.80
CA VAL A 29 1.44 -1.90 7.66
C VAL A 29 2.74 -1.32 7.09
N TYR A 30 2.62 -0.54 6.03
CA TYR A 30 3.74 0.14 5.40
C TYR A 30 3.45 1.62 5.22
N GLY A 31 4.23 2.27 4.35
CA GLY A 31 4.01 3.65 3.95
C GLY A 31 4.27 4.64 5.09
N SER A 32 3.52 5.75 5.10
CA SER A 32 3.93 6.90 5.92
C SER A 32 3.81 6.69 7.42
N ARG A 33 3.01 5.71 7.88
CA ARG A 33 2.91 5.29 9.28
C ARG A 33 4.13 4.49 9.74
N LEU A 34 4.65 3.60 8.90
CA LEU A 34 5.85 2.80 9.21
C LEU A 34 7.08 3.66 9.43
N TYR A 35 7.16 4.75 8.68
CA TYR A 35 8.32 5.64 8.71
C TYR A 35 8.05 6.92 9.51
N GLY A 36 6.97 7.02 10.27
CA GLY A 36 6.72 8.17 11.12
C GLY A 36 7.71 8.20 12.30
N LYS A 37 8.17 9.39 12.72
CA LYS A 37 8.91 9.54 13.97
C LYS A 37 7.94 9.38 15.14
N SER A 38 8.31 8.66 16.20
CA SER A 38 7.50 8.62 17.43
C SER A 38 7.63 9.94 18.20
N ALA A 39 6.49 10.39 18.74
CA ALA A 39 6.33 11.69 19.37
C ALA A 39 6.91 11.73 20.80
N ASP A 40 8.24 11.79 20.94
CA ASP A 40 8.84 12.17 22.21
C ASP A 40 9.22 13.65 22.30
N ASN A 41 9.09 14.43 21.22
CA ASN A 41 9.06 15.89 21.26
C ASN A 41 8.37 16.42 20.01
N ASP A 42 7.43 17.36 20.22
CA ASP A 42 6.49 17.95 19.27
C ASP A 42 6.93 18.01 17.79
N TYR A 43 5.97 17.67 16.91
CA TYR A 43 6.04 17.49 15.45
C TYR A 43 6.42 16.08 14.95
N TYR A 44 5.69 15.05 15.41
CA TYR A 44 5.14 13.92 14.64
C TYR A 44 4.15 13.17 15.54
N THR A 45 2.94 13.68 15.75
CA THR A 45 1.85 12.72 15.91
C THR A 45 1.91 11.85 14.67
N ILE A 46 1.96 10.51 14.78
CA ILE A 46 1.45 9.65 13.71
C ILE A 46 0.13 10.30 13.36
N ASN A 47 0.07 11.05 12.25
CA ASN A 47 -1.06 11.92 12.00
C ASN A 47 -2.24 10.99 12.10
N GLN A 48 -3.13 11.27 13.03
CA GLN A 48 -4.36 10.50 13.13
C GLN A 48 -5.10 10.53 11.77
N ASP A 49 -4.74 11.50 10.94
CA ASP A 49 -5.17 11.75 9.57
C ASP A 49 -4.30 11.10 8.48
N SER A 50 -3.28 10.30 8.81
CA SER A 50 -2.56 9.51 7.82
C SER A 50 -3.32 8.24 7.50
N ASP A 51 -3.47 7.95 6.22
CA ASP A 51 -4.03 6.68 5.77
C ASP A 51 -3.19 5.49 6.26
N PHE A 52 -3.82 4.32 6.38
CA PHE A 52 -3.13 3.05 6.61
C PHE A 52 -2.82 2.41 5.27
N ASP A 53 -1.54 2.38 4.89
CA ASP A 53 -1.07 1.59 3.76
C ASP A 53 -0.86 0.13 4.22
N ILE A 54 -1.60 -0.83 3.65
CA ILE A 54 -1.63 -2.23 4.09
C ILE A 54 -1.28 -3.18 2.95
N MET A 55 -0.34 -4.09 3.20
CA MET A 55 -0.16 -5.29 2.38
C MET A 55 -0.80 -6.46 3.10
N LEU A 56 -1.82 -7.04 2.49
CA LEU A 56 -2.55 -8.18 3.03
C LEU A 56 -2.31 -9.40 2.15
N VAL A 57 -1.86 -10.49 2.75
CA VAL A 57 -1.77 -11.78 2.06
C VAL A 57 -2.93 -12.64 2.53
N TYR A 58 -3.75 -13.08 1.59
CA TYR A 58 -5.00 -13.80 1.83
C TYR A 58 -4.95 -15.18 1.20
N ASP A 59 -5.46 -16.17 1.93
CA ASP A 59 -5.62 -17.52 1.42
C ASP A 59 -6.88 -17.61 0.54
N PHE A 60 -6.68 -17.79 -0.76
CA PHE A 60 -7.76 -18.00 -1.71
C PHE A 60 -8.04 -19.49 -1.99
N ASP A 61 -7.23 -20.44 -1.52
CA ASP A 61 -7.14 -21.80 -2.07
C ASP A 61 -8.44 -22.63 -1.92
N ASN A 62 -9.32 -22.29 -0.98
CA ASN A 62 -10.65 -22.90 -0.87
C ASN A 62 -11.64 -22.50 -1.98
N PHE A 63 -11.26 -21.55 -2.86
CA PHE A 63 -12.03 -21.11 -4.02
C PHE A 63 -11.10 -20.56 -5.10
N GLN A 64 -10.97 -21.23 -6.26
CA GLN A 64 -10.09 -20.85 -7.40
C GLN A 64 -9.47 -19.44 -7.28
N ALA A 65 -8.18 -19.41 -6.94
CA ALA A 65 -7.44 -18.18 -6.68
C ALA A 65 -7.58 -17.21 -7.87
N PRO A 66 -8.01 -15.95 -7.64
CA PRO A 66 -8.02 -14.96 -8.71
C PRO A 66 -6.59 -14.73 -9.20
N GLN A 67 -6.37 -14.77 -10.51
CA GLN A 67 -5.03 -14.59 -11.12
C GLN A 67 -4.36 -13.27 -10.70
N LYS A 68 -5.14 -12.24 -10.36
CA LYS A 68 -4.72 -10.98 -9.73
C LYS A 68 -5.94 -10.35 -9.07
N LEU A 69 -5.90 -10.07 -7.76
CA LEU A 69 -6.94 -9.32 -7.07
C LEU A 69 -6.34 -8.00 -6.60
N THR A 70 -6.68 -6.91 -7.26
CA THR A 70 -6.27 -5.58 -6.79
C THR A 70 -7.53 -4.87 -6.32
N PHE A 71 -7.62 -4.57 -5.03
CA PHE A 71 -8.64 -3.65 -4.56
C PHE A 71 -8.13 -2.23 -4.78
N LEU A 72 -8.88 -1.43 -5.54
CA LEU A 72 -8.63 -0.01 -5.64
C LEU A 72 -9.20 0.65 -4.38
N SER A 73 -8.39 0.75 -3.34
CA SER A 73 -8.62 1.76 -2.32
C SER A 73 -8.34 3.14 -2.91
N ASN A 74 -9.32 4.04 -2.76
CA ASN A 74 -9.28 5.49 -2.91
C ASN A 74 -8.11 6.08 -3.73
N GLN A 75 -7.92 5.66 -4.99
CA GLN A 75 -7.04 6.37 -5.90
C GLN A 75 -7.72 7.64 -6.40
N LYS A 76 -7.78 8.65 -5.53
CA LYS A 76 -8.15 10.01 -5.92
C LYS A 76 -7.19 10.62 -6.94
N GLU A 77 -5.96 10.10 -7.11
CA GLU A 77 -4.93 10.77 -7.92
C GLU A 77 -4.04 9.88 -8.80
N ASN A 78 -4.13 8.54 -8.78
CA ASN A 78 -3.31 7.68 -9.66
C ASN A 78 -3.94 7.48 -11.04
N ARG A 79 -4.02 8.55 -11.84
CA ARG A 79 -4.42 8.46 -13.27
C ARG A 79 -3.42 7.71 -14.17
N ASN A 80 -2.27 7.29 -13.64
CA ASN A 80 -1.19 6.63 -14.38
C ASN A 80 -1.12 5.11 -14.17
N SER A 81 -2.10 4.48 -13.50
CA SER A 81 -2.21 3.02 -13.45
C SER A 81 -2.87 2.48 -14.73
N GLU A 82 -2.31 2.81 -15.90
CA GLU A 82 -2.58 2.01 -17.10
C GLU A 82 -2.09 0.59 -16.81
N PHE A 83 -2.97 -0.41 -16.95
CA PHE A 83 -2.79 -1.85 -16.69
C PHE A 83 -3.11 -2.38 -15.29
N PHE A 84 -4.40 -2.48 -14.97
CA PHE A 84 -4.89 -3.45 -13.98
C PHE A 84 -6.16 -4.14 -14.46
N GLN A 85 -6.00 -5.21 -15.22
CA GLN A 85 -7.04 -6.20 -15.52
C GLN A 85 -7.04 -7.26 -14.42
N LEU A 86 -8.22 -7.70 -13.93
CA LEU A 86 -8.61 -9.12 -13.82
C LEU A 86 -9.92 -9.37 -13.04
N GLU A 87 -10.42 -10.59 -13.25
CA GLU A 87 -11.74 -11.14 -12.98
C GLU A 87 -12.16 -11.25 -11.50
N ILE A 88 -13.48 -11.21 -11.30
CA ILE A 88 -14.20 -11.45 -10.04
C ILE A 88 -13.79 -12.82 -9.45
N PRO A 89 -13.51 -12.91 -8.14
CA PRO A 89 -13.31 -14.19 -7.47
C PRO A 89 -14.49 -15.16 -7.73
N LEU A 90 -14.20 -16.41 -8.10
CA LEU A 90 -15.24 -17.40 -8.36
C LEU A 90 -16.16 -17.69 -7.18
N TRP A 91 -15.75 -17.39 -5.95
CA TRP A 91 -16.62 -17.51 -4.79
C TRP A 91 -17.61 -16.35 -4.66
N MET A 92 -17.27 -15.16 -5.17
CA MET A 92 -18.25 -14.09 -5.39
C MET A 92 -19.23 -14.50 -6.49
N LYS A 93 -18.75 -15.12 -7.57
CA LYS A 93 -19.63 -15.75 -8.59
C LYS A 93 -20.49 -16.88 -8.02
N ARG A 94 -19.99 -17.67 -7.07
CA ARG A 94 -20.79 -18.71 -6.38
C ARG A 94 -21.82 -18.11 -5.44
N ARG A 95 -21.49 -17.01 -4.75
CA ARG A 95 -22.48 -16.25 -3.97
C ARG A 95 -23.56 -15.69 -4.89
N GLU A 96 -23.20 -15.15 -6.05
CA GLU A 96 -24.14 -14.78 -7.12
C GLU A 96 -24.98 -15.97 -7.58
N SER A 97 -24.39 -17.15 -7.83
CA SER A 97 -25.16 -18.34 -8.23
C SER A 97 -26.06 -18.89 -7.12
N LEU A 98 -25.66 -18.76 -5.84
CA LEU A 98 -26.50 -19.13 -4.69
C LEU A 98 -27.64 -18.13 -4.52
N ILE A 99 -27.39 -16.85 -4.81
CA ILE A 99 -28.41 -15.80 -4.88
C ILE A 99 -29.36 -16.09 -6.06
N GLU A 100 -28.87 -16.33 -7.27
CA GLU A 100 -29.66 -16.66 -8.46
C GLU A 100 -30.50 -17.93 -8.27
N ASN A 101 -29.93 -18.99 -7.70
CA ASN A 101 -30.69 -20.22 -7.39
C ASN A 101 -31.71 -20.02 -6.26
N SER A 102 -31.48 -19.08 -5.33
CA SER A 102 -32.48 -18.69 -4.32
C SER A 102 -33.57 -17.78 -4.90
N VAL A 103 -33.25 -17.03 -5.96
CA VAL A 103 -34.15 -16.16 -6.72
C VAL A 103 -35.03 -16.96 -7.67
N GLU A 104 -34.51 -18.00 -8.34
CA GLU A 104 -35.31 -18.88 -9.22
C GLU A 104 -36.30 -19.76 -8.44
N ASN A 105 -36.02 -20.05 -7.17
CA ASN A 105 -36.91 -20.84 -6.31
C ASN A 105 -37.84 -19.98 -5.43
N SER A 106 -37.80 -18.64 -5.54
CA SER A 106 -38.69 -17.76 -4.79
C SER A 106 -39.45 -16.82 -5.73
N ASN A 107 -40.79 -16.87 -5.67
CA ASN A 107 -41.67 -15.99 -6.46
C ASN A 107 -41.55 -14.48 -6.12
N ASN A 108 -40.54 -14.08 -5.33
CA ASN A 108 -40.25 -12.71 -4.88
C ASN A 108 -38.84 -12.24 -5.29
N ALA A 109 -38.38 -12.64 -6.48
CA ALA A 109 -37.07 -12.32 -7.06
C ALA A 109 -36.68 -10.81 -7.02
N SER A 110 -37.64 -9.91 -7.23
CA SER A 110 -37.39 -8.46 -7.26
C SER A 110 -37.28 -7.83 -5.86
N GLU A 111 -37.78 -8.48 -4.81
CA GLU A 111 -37.60 -8.01 -3.43
C GLU A 111 -36.22 -8.38 -2.88
N ASN A 112 -35.69 -9.55 -3.24
CA ASN A 112 -34.38 -10.03 -2.76
C ASN A 112 -33.18 -9.28 -3.36
N LEU A 113 -33.24 -8.87 -4.64
CA LEU A 113 -32.20 -8.00 -5.23
C LEU A 113 -32.17 -6.61 -4.57
N ASN A 114 -33.35 -6.07 -4.25
CA ASN A 114 -33.48 -4.83 -3.48
C ASN A 114 -33.03 -5.00 -2.01
N GLU A 115 -33.14 -6.19 -1.41
CA GLU A 115 -32.57 -6.46 -0.08
C GLU A 115 -31.05 -6.60 -0.09
N ILE A 116 -30.46 -7.18 -1.13
CA ILE A 116 -29.01 -7.28 -1.27
C ILE A 116 -28.38 -5.91 -1.57
N GLU A 117 -29.00 -5.08 -2.41
CA GLU A 117 -28.61 -3.68 -2.59
C GLU A 117 -28.82 -2.85 -1.31
N LYS A 118 -29.79 -3.21 -0.46
CA LYS A 118 -29.95 -2.62 0.89
C LYS A 118 -28.87 -3.07 1.88
N PHE A 119 -28.14 -4.15 1.62
CA PHE A 119 -27.23 -4.74 2.61
C PHE A 119 -25.83 -4.12 2.66
N THR A 120 -25.46 -3.24 1.73
CA THR A 120 -24.13 -2.61 1.76
C THR A 120 -24.19 -1.15 1.28
N PRO A 121 -24.66 -0.19 2.11
CA PRO A 121 -24.74 1.23 1.76
C PRO A 121 -23.38 1.89 1.42
N HIS A 122 -22.28 1.15 1.58
CA HIS A 122 -20.92 1.62 1.42
C HIS A 122 -20.17 0.95 0.28
N MET A 123 -20.80 0.09 -0.53
CA MET A 123 -20.16 -0.55 -1.68
C MET A 123 -20.97 -0.27 -2.95
N GLU A 124 -20.41 0.50 -3.88
CA GLU A 124 -21.00 0.74 -5.19
C GLU A 124 -20.38 -0.21 -6.21
N ARG A 125 -21.20 -1.09 -6.78
CA ARG A 125 -20.80 -2.00 -7.87
C ARG A 125 -21.03 -1.30 -9.20
N GLN A 126 -19.99 -1.21 -10.02
CA GLN A 126 -20.08 -0.73 -11.38
C GLN A 126 -19.67 -1.84 -12.34
N THR A 127 -20.56 -2.19 -13.28
CA THR A 127 -20.21 -3.06 -14.41
C THR A 127 -19.90 -2.19 -15.62
N LEU A 128 -18.71 -2.33 -16.19
CA LEU A 128 -18.27 -1.58 -17.38
C LEU A 128 -18.75 -2.28 -18.67
N GLU A 129 -18.70 -1.56 -19.79
CA GLU A 129 -19.16 -2.05 -21.10
C GLU A 129 -18.40 -3.30 -21.58
N ASN A 130 -17.17 -3.49 -21.14
CA ASN A 130 -16.34 -4.66 -21.45
C ASN A 130 -16.59 -5.86 -20.51
N GLY A 131 -17.56 -5.77 -19.59
CA GLY A 131 -17.87 -6.81 -18.61
C GLY A 131 -17.01 -6.78 -17.34
N GLU A 132 -16.13 -5.79 -17.18
CA GLU A 132 -15.36 -5.59 -15.95
C GLU A 132 -16.26 -5.14 -14.80
N ILE A 133 -15.97 -5.60 -13.57
CA ILE A 133 -16.71 -5.18 -12.37
C ILE A 133 -15.76 -4.45 -11.43
N ILE A 134 -16.13 -3.23 -11.06
CA ILE A 134 -15.44 -2.40 -10.07
C ILE A 134 -16.30 -2.35 -8.81
N TYR A 135 -15.68 -2.58 -7.66
CA TYR A 135 -16.28 -2.34 -6.36
C TYR A 135 -15.66 -1.09 -5.75
N ASN A 136 -16.47 -0.04 -5.60
CA ASN A 136 -16.07 1.21 -4.95
C ASN A 136 -16.53 1.18 -3.49
N PHE A 137 -15.59 1.27 -2.56
CA PHE A 137 -15.89 1.28 -1.14
C PHE A 137 -15.89 2.72 -0.59
N LYS A 138 -16.98 3.13 0.05
CA LYS A 138 -17.05 4.33 0.89
C LYS A 138 -16.45 3.97 2.24
N GLN A 139 -15.15 4.24 2.42
CA GLN A 139 -14.39 3.96 3.65
C GLN A 139 -15.13 4.48 4.90
N LYS A 140 -15.19 3.66 5.96
CA LYS A 140 -15.98 3.99 7.16
C LYS A 140 -15.21 4.76 8.21
N GLN A 141 -13.97 4.35 8.54
CA GLN A 141 -13.30 4.86 9.74
C GLN A 141 -11.79 5.06 9.61
N PHE A 142 -11.08 4.19 8.91
CA PHE A 142 -9.61 4.13 9.05
C PHE A 142 -8.78 4.74 7.91
N GLY A 143 -9.39 5.17 6.80
CA GLY A 143 -8.59 5.64 5.65
C GLY A 143 -7.61 4.58 5.17
N VAL A 144 -8.10 3.36 4.89
CA VAL A 144 -7.24 2.21 4.57
C VAL A 144 -6.97 2.15 3.07
N ASP A 145 -5.69 2.26 2.69
CA ASP A 145 -5.17 1.91 1.37
C ASP A 145 -4.57 0.50 1.42
N MET A 146 -5.10 -0.46 0.66
CA MET A 146 -4.72 -1.87 0.81
C MET A 146 -4.43 -2.57 -0.52
N CYS A 147 -3.27 -3.23 -0.57
CA CYS A 147 -2.91 -4.19 -1.59
C CYS A 147 -3.15 -5.62 -1.07
N ILE A 148 -3.95 -6.42 -1.78
CA ILE A 148 -4.24 -7.81 -1.41
C ILE A 148 -3.51 -8.77 -2.37
N TYR A 149 -2.89 -9.80 -1.82
CA TYR A 149 -2.14 -10.81 -2.58
C TYR A 149 -2.62 -12.22 -2.21
N THR A 150 -2.62 -13.13 -3.18
CA THR A 150 -2.50 -14.56 -2.88
C THR A 150 -1.10 -14.85 -2.34
N ARG A 151 -0.91 -15.98 -1.65
CA ARG A 151 0.42 -16.45 -1.22
C ARG A 151 1.42 -16.53 -2.37
N GLU A 152 0.99 -17.09 -3.51
CA GLU A 152 1.85 -17.24 -4.69
C GLU A 152 2.18 -15.88 -5.32
N GLN A 153 1.21 -14.97 -5.43
CA GLN A 153 1.43 -13.62 -5.95
C GLN A 153 2.45 -12.88 -5.12
N PHE A 154 2.30 -12.90 -3.79
CA PHE A 154 3.23 -12.23 -2.88
C PHE A 154 4.66 -12.76 -3.04
N LEU A 155 4.83 -14.09 -2.99
CA LEU A 155 6.13 -14.73 -3.25
C LEU A 155 6.72 -14.35 -4.61
N ASN A 156 5.89 -14.28 -5.65
CA ASN A 156 6.33 -13.88 -6.98
C ASN A 156 6.79 -12.41 -7.02
N GLN A 157 6.16 -11.50 -6.27
CA GLN A 157 6.64 -10.12 -6.15
C GLN A 157 7.97 -10.04 -5.40
N LEU A 158 8.15 -10.84 -4.33
CA LEU A 158 9.44 -10.95 -3.63
C LEU A 158 10.55 -11.44 -4.57
N LYS A 159 10.28 -12.49 -5.37
CA LYS A 159 11.24 -12.99 -6.39
C LYS A 159 11.58 -11.96 -7.47
N LYS A 160 10.63 -11.09 -7.81
CA LYS A 160 10.83 -9.93 -8.70
C LYS A 160 11.55 -8.76 -8.03
N HIS A 161 11.80 -8.84 -6.73
CA HIS A 161 12.41 -7.79 -5.93
C HIS A 161 11.60 -6.49 -5.96
N GLN A 162 10.26 -6.59 -6.01
CA GLN A 162 9.43 -5.41 -5.88
C GLN A 162 9.63 -4.80 -4.50
N PHE A 163 10.05 -3.54 -4.46
CA PHE A 163 10.48 -2.89 -3.23
C PHE A 163 9.38 -2.83 -2.16
N SER A 164 8.15 -2.51 -2.55
CA SER A 164 7.01 -2.42 -1.61
C SER A 164 6.81 -3.72 -0.85
N GLU A 165 6.76 -4.85 -1.55
CA GLU A 165 6.57 -6.17 -0.97
C GLU A 165 7.79 -6.65 -0.18
N LEU A 166 9.00 -6.31 -0.65
CA LEU A 166 10.22 -6.57 0.10
C LEU A 166 10.24 -5.87 1.47
N LEU A 167 9.58 -4.73 1.64
CA LEU A 167 9.47 -4.09 2.95
C LEU A 167 8.74 -4.98 3.96
N GLY A 168 7.70 -5.72 3.54
CA GLY A 168 7.04 -6.71 4.40
C GLY A 168 8.01 -7.79 4.88
N LEU A 169 8.87 -8.29 3.99
CA LEU A 169 9.91 -9.26 4.33
C LEU A 169 10.99 -8.64 5.25
N PHE A 170 11.37 -7.39 5.05
CA PHE A 170 12.34 -6.71 5.93
C PHE A 170 11.78 -6.39 7.31
N LEU A 171 10.47 -6.14 7.43
CA LEU A 171 9.80 -6.03 8.73
C LEU A 171 9.89 -7.33 9.53
N GLU A 172 9.76 -8.49 8.90
CA GLU A 172 9.92 -9.78 9.60
C GLU A 172 11.33 -10.01 10.13
N ARG A 173 12.32 -9.27 9.60
CA ARG A 173 13.75 -9.37 9.92
C ARG A 173 14.25 -8.18 10.75
N SER A 174 13.36 -7.25 11.08
CA SER A 174 13.70 -6.04 11.84
C SER A 174 13.68 -6.30 13.35
N ASP A 175 14.06 -5.30 14.12
CA ASP A 175 14.04 -5.37 15.58
C ASP A 175 12.59 -5.32 16.11
N GLU A 176 12.39 -5.75 17.37
CA GLU A 176 11.06 -5.95 17.96
C GLU A 176 10.14 -4.72 17.87
N ASP A 177 10.69 -3.51 17.91
CA ASP A 177 9.94 -2.25 17.82
C ASP A 177 9.12 -2.15 16.52
N TYR A 178 9.64 -2.71 15.41
CA TYR A 178 8.99 -2.67 14.11
C TYR A 178 8.03 -3.84 13.87
N HIS A 179 8.07 -4.88 14.71
CA HIS A 179 7.07 -5.96 14.63
C HIS A 179 5.65 -5.47 14.96
N SER A 180 5.52 -4.32 15.61
CA SER A 180 4.23 -3.65 15.80
C SER A 180 3.51 -3.29 14.49
N PHE A 181 4.24 -3.19 13.37
CA PHE A 181 3.69 -2.99 12.03
C PHE A 181 3.28 -4.29 11.33
N ILE A 182 3.49 -5.45 11.96
CA ILE A 182 3.01 -6.75 11.49
C ILE A 182 1.74 -7.08 12.28
N LEU A 183 0.57 -6.75 11.73
CA LEU A 183 -0.71 -6.95 12.43
C LEU A 183 -1.10 -8.42 12.52
N LYS A 184 -0.64 -9.23 11.56
CA LYS A 184 -0.80 -10.69 11.55
C LYS A 184 0.34 -11.34 10.79
N LYS A 185 0.85 -12.46 11.32
CA LYS A 185 1.82 -13.33 10.64
C LYS A 185 1.45 -14.78 10.89
N THR A 186 0.89 -15.44 9.88
CA THR A 186 0.58 -16.88 9.91
C THR A 186 1.62 -17.68 9.12
N VAL A 187 2.21 -17.06 8.10
CA VAL A 187 3.22 -17.66 7.21
C VAL A 187 4.55 -16.93 7.37
N ASP A 188 5.65 -17.68 7.38
CA ASP A 188 6.99 -17.11 7.36
C ASP A 188 7.49 -16.93 5.92
N PHE A 189 7.21 -15.76 5.34
CA PHE A 189 7.63 -15.47 3.96
C PHE A 189 9.13 -15.27 3.85
N SER A 190 9.82 -14.87 4.92
CA SER A 190 11.27 -14.82 4.97
C SER A 190 11.90 -16.20 4.72
N GLU A 191 11.40 -17.23 5.42
CA GLU A 191 11.86 -18.61 5.24
C GLU A 191 11.49 -19.17 3.87
N GLU A 192 10.27 -18.93 3.38
CA GLU A 192 9.84 -19.39 2.05
C GLU A 192 10.63 -18.75 0.90
N PHE A 193 10.91 -17.45 1.03
CA PHE A 193 11.73 -16.74 0.06
C PHE A 193 13.16 -17.30 0.02
N GLU A 194 13.75 -17.62 1.17
CA GLU A 194 15.07 -18.27 1.24
C GLU A 194 15.05 -19.67 0.63
N LYS A 195 14.05 -20.50 0.97
CA LYS A 195 13.87 -21.84 0.39
C LYS A 195 13.68 -21.83 -1.11
N SER A 196 13.17 -20.73 -1.69
CA SER A 196 13.06 -20.59 -3.14
C SER A 196 14.41 -20.52 -3.86
N GLY A 197 15.51 -20.31 -3.14
CA GLY A 197 16.87 -20.24 -3.68
C GLY A 197 17.16 -18.98 -4.50
N VAL A 198 16.19 -18.06 -4.64
CA VAL A 198 16.36 -16.82 -5.42
C VAL A 198 17.27 -15.83 -4.71
N GLY A 199 17.15 -15.72 -3.38
CA GLY A 199 17.89 -14.77 -2.55
C GLY A 199 17.66 -13.30 -2.95
N ILE A 200 18.33 -12.38 -2.25
CA ILE A 200 18.36 -10.97 -2.66
C ILE A 200 19.43 -10.77 -3.74
N GLN A 201 19.00 -10.44 -4.95
CA GLN A 201 19.80 -10.13 -6.12
C GLN A 201 19.95 -8.60 -6.23
N LEU A 202 21.14 -8.09 -5.91
CA LEU A 202 21.42 -6.65 -5.84
C LEU A 202 21.09 -5.89 -7.14
N SER A 203 21.28 -6.51 -8.30
CA SER A 203 20.94 -5.90 -9.59
C SER A 203 19.45 -5.67 -9.77
N LYS A 204 18.61 -6.66 -9.42
CA LYS A 204 17.14 -6.56 -9.47
C LYS A 204 16.61 -5.58 -8.43
N LEU A 205 17.15 -5.65 -7.21
CA LEU A 205 16.80 -4.72 -6.14
C LEU A 205 17.11 -3.28 -6.57
N ARG A 206 18.32 -3.02 -7.10
CA ARG A 206 18.71 -1.70 -7.61
C ARG A 206 17.79 -1.20 -8.72
N ALA A 207 17.39 -2.07 -9.64
CA ALA A 207 16.45 -1.72 -10.69
C ALA A 207 15.08 -1.32 -10.11
N SER A 208 14.52 -2.11 -9.19
CA SER A 208 13.23 -1.78 -8.53
C SER A 208 13.30 -0.49 -7.72
N LEU A 209 14.34 -0.31 -6.91
CA LEU A 209 14.57 0.92 -6.14
C LEU A 209 14.67 2.15 -7.04
N SER A 210 15.45 2.05 -8.11
CA SER A 210 15.62 3.14 -9.07
C SER A 210 14.31 3.49 -9.75
N GLN A 211 13.50 2.49 -10.11
CA GLN A 211 12.18 2.68 -10.70
C GLN A 211 11.24 3.40 -9.71
N SER A 212 11.07 2.87 -8.50
CA SER A 212 10.19 3.44 -7.47
C SER A 212 10.61 4.87 -7.14
N ALA A 213 11.89 5.08 -6.84
CA ALA A 213 12.36 6.40 -6.46
C ALA A 213 12.31 7.41 -7.61
N SER A 214 12.48 6.99 -8.87
CA SER A 214 12.30 7.88 -10.03
C SER A 214 10.84 8.28 -10.23
N MET A 215 9.90 7.37 -10.00
CA MET A 215 8.47 7.66 -10.05
C MET A 215 8.09 8.67 -8.95
N VAL A 216 8.48 8.39 -7.70
CA VAL A 216 8.20 9.25 -6.55
C VAL A 216 8.86 10.63 -6.73
N TRP A 217 10.08 10.70 -7.27
CA TRP A 217 10.73 11.96 -7.61
C TRP A 217 9.96 12.77 -8.65
N LYS A 218 9.48 12.13 -9.73
CA LYS A 218 8.65 12.82 -10.75
C LYS A 218 7.37 13.38 -10.14
N CYS A 219 6.71 12.63 -9.25
CA CYS A 219 5.52 13.09 -8.53
C CYS A 219 5.84 14.28 -7.62
N CYS A 220 6.90 14.18 -6.81
CA CYS A 220 7.37 15.25 -5.96
C CYS A 220 7.66 16.53 -6.75
N ARG A 221 8.49 16.40 -7.80
CA ARG A 221 8.84 17.48 -8.71
C ARG A 221 7.59 18.11 -9.31
N SER A 222 6.65 17.30 -9.79
CA SER A 222 5.39 17.80 -10.34
C SER A 222 4.57 18.58 -9.31
N MET A 223 4.46 18.12 -8.06
CA MET A 223 3.74 18.83 -6.98
C MET A 223 4.40 20.17 -6.60
N MET A 224 5.74 20.25 -6.70
CA MET A 224 6.49 21.47 -6.35
C MET A 224 6.61 22.46 -7.52
N GLU A 225 6.69 21.95 -8.75
CA GLU A 225 6.77 22.76 -9.97
C GLU A 225 5.39 23.12 -10.54
N HIS A 226 4.30 22.46 -10.10
CA HIS A 226 2.98 22.75 -10.64
C HIS A 226 2.55 24.18 -10.32
N ARG A 227 2.47 24.92 -11.43
CA ARG A 227 2.07 26.31 -11.64
C ARG A 227 3.16 27.30 -11.25
N LEU A 228 4.18 27.39 -12.12
CA LEU A 228 5.13 28.51 -12.17
C LEU A 228 4.47 29.91 -12.19
N ASP A 229 3.15 29.99 -12.41
CA ASP A 229 2.36 31.23 -12.42
C ASP A 229 1.41 31.41 -11.21
N LEU A 230 1.28 30.43 -10.31
CA LEU A 230 0.41 30.50 -9.13
C LEU A 230 1.07 29.85 -7.92
N ASP A 231 1.03 30.50 -6.77
CA ASP A 231 1.47 29.86 -5.53
C ASP A 231 0.66 28.59 -5.27
N PRO A 232 1.30 27.41 -5.21
CA PRO A 232 0.60 26.17 -4.95
C PRO A 232 -0.05 26.24 -3.56
N PRO A 233 -1.24 25.66 -3.36
CA PRO A 233 -1.83 25.55 -2.04
C PRO A 233 -0.84 24.90 -1.08
N GLU A 234 -0.80 25.36 0.17
CA GLU A 234 0.08 24.84 1.22
C GLU A 234 0.01 23.31 1.35
N VAL A 235 -1.18 22.75 1.12
CA VAL A 235 -1.44 21.31 1.10
C VAL A 235 -0.60 20.57 0.04
N GLU A 236 -0.45 21.13 -1.16
CA GLU A 236 0.33 20.50 -2.25
C GLU A 236 1.83 20.60 -1.99
N VAL A 237 2.30 21.72 -1.43
CA VAL A 237 3.70 21.85 -0.97
C VAL A 237 4.00 20.82 0.11
N PHE A 238 3.10 20.68 1.09
CA PHE A 238 3.22 19.69 2.15
C PHE A 238 3.27 18.25 1.60
N LYS A 239 2.36 17.89 0.67
CA LYS A 239 2.40 16.60 -0.05
C LYS A 239 3.71 16.39 -0.79
N GLY A 240 4.21 17.41 -1.50
CA GLY A 240 5.49 17.36 -2.20
C GLY A 240 6.66 17.08 -1.26
N LYS A 241 6.72 17.77 -0.11
CA LYS A 241 7.73 17.55 0.95
C LYS A 241 7.65 16.14 1.54
N LYS A 242 6.46 15.61 1.82
CA LYS A 242 6.28 14.22 2.27
C LYS A 242 6.79 13.21 1.22
N THR A 243 6.46 13.45 -0.05
CA THR A 243 6.85 12.59 -1.18
C THR A 243 8.37 12.60 -1.38
N LEU A 244 9.03 13.74 -1.16
CA LEU A 244 10.50 13.84 -1.15
C LEU A 244 11.14 12.95 -0.09
N ILE A 245 10.66 13.03 1.16
CA ILE A 245 11.15 12.19 2.26
C ILE A 245 10.97 10.71 1.93
N HIS A 246 9.83 10.33 1.35
CA HIS A 246 9.60 8.95 0.93
C HIS A 246 10.63 8.50 -0.12
N THR A 247 10.95 9.36 -1.10
CA THR A 247 12.01 9.09 -2.10
C THR A 247 13.35 8.80 -1.43
N LEU A 248 13.75 9.65 -0.47
CA LEU A 248 15.01 9.48 0.26
C LEU A 248 15.04 8.18 1.05
N ARG A 249 13.93 7.81 1.69
CA ARG A 249 13.81 6.55 2.43
C ARG A 249 14.00 5.33 1.53
N VAL A 250 13.35 5.30 0.38
CA VAL A 250 13.53 4.22 -0.61
C VAL A 250 15.03 4.02 -0.90
N TYR A 251 15.76 5.11 -1.15
CA TYR A 251 17.21 5.03 -1.39
C TYR A 251 18.03 4.57 -0.19
N HIS A 252 17.82 5.15 0.99
CA HIS A 252 18.61 4.79 2.18
C HIS A 252 18.34 3.35 2.61
N TYR A 253 17.10 2.88 2.56
CA TYR A 253 16.78 1.48 2.81
C TYR A 253 17.44 0.59 1.77
N GLY A 254 17.43 0.98 0.50
CA GLY A 254 18.17 0.30 -0.56
C GLY A 254 19.66 0.13 -0.25
N ILE A 255 20.33 1.18 0.25
CA ILE A 255 21.73 1.11 0.69
C ILE A 255 21.89 0.11 1.85
N GLN A 256 21.02 0.18 2.86
CA GLN A 256 21.09 -0.70 4.02
C GLN A 256 20.90 -2.16 3.62
N ILE A 257 19.90 -2.45 2.78
CA ILE A 257 19.65 -3.81 2.27
C ILE A 257 20.86 -4.30 1.47
N ALA A 258 21.46 -3.46 0.62
CA ALA A 258 22.64 -3.85 -0.14
C ALA A 258 23.86 -4.16 0.75
N LYS A 259 24.02 -3.44 1.86
CA LYS A 259 25.15 -3.60 2.79
C LYS A 259 24.94 -4.73 3.81
N PHE A 260 23.73 -4.87 4.33
CA PHE A 260 23.43 -5.69 5.50
C PHE A 260 22.43 -6.82 5.22
N GLY A 261 21.83 -6.87 4.03
CA GLY A 261 20.76 -7.81 3.69
C GLY A 261 19.42 -7.52 4.38
N LYS A 262 19.34 -6.44 5.17
CA LYS A 262 18.15 -5.97 5.88
C LYS A 262 18.20 -4.45 6.10
N ILE A 263 17.09 -3.87 6.54
CA ILE A 263 17.04 -2.50 7.04
C ILE A 263 17.41 -2.55 8.53
N VAL A 264 18.47 -1.84 8.90
CA VAL A 264 19.01 -1.79 10.26
C VAL A 264 18.56 -0.55 11.02
N ASP A 265 18.24 0.53 10.30
CA ASP A 265 17.80 1.80 10.87
C ASP A 265 16.71 2.40 9.98
N TRP A 266 15.46 2.30 10.43
CA TRP A 266 14.32 2.88 9.72
C TRP A 266 14.17 4.39 9.97
N HIS A 267 14.93 4.97 10.90
CA HIS A 267 14.96 6.40 11.22
C HIS A 267 16.11 7.16 10.55
N GLU A 268 16.97 6.47 9.78
CA GLU A 268 18.13 7.05 9.08
C GLU A 268 17.77 8.31 8.25
N CYS A 269 16.54 8.41 7.75
CA CYS A 269 16.07 9.56 6.97
C CYS A 269 15.40 10.67 7.79
N ASP A 270 15.19 10.51 9.10
CA ASP A 270 14.52 11.52 9.92
C ASP A 270 15.33 12.81 10.03
N LYS A 271 16.66 12.72 9.87
CA LYS A 271 17.54 13.89 9.74
C LYS A 271 17.20 14.79 8.55
N TYR A 272 16.69 14.22 7.46
CA TYR A 272 16.25 14.99 6.29
C TYR A 272 14.87 15.61 6.50
N TYR A 273 14.06 15.00 7.37
CA TYR A 273 12.73 15.49 7.70
C TYR A 273 12.80 16.93 8.20
N ASP A 274 13.58 17.14 9.26
CA ASP A 274 13.77 18.44 9.87
C ASP A 274 14.30 19.45 8.85
N ALA A 275 15.29 19.07 8.04
CA ALA A 275 15.81 19.96 7.00
C ALA A 275 14.74 20.35 5.97
N ILE A 276 13.92 19.41 5.52
CA ILE A 276 12.90 19.65 4.47
C ILE A 276 11.72 20.46 5.01
N PHE A 277 11.31 20.23 6.27
CA PHE A 277 10.12 20.86 6.84
C PHE A 277 10.42 22.16 7.61
N LYS A 278 11.62 22.36 8.17
CA LYS A 278 11.99 23.61 8.86
C LYS A 278 12.23 24.79 7.92
N HIS A 279 12.35 24.57 6.62
CA HIS A 279 12.41 25.65 5.62
C HIS A 279 10.99 25.98 5.13
N PRO A 280 10.37 27.10 5.58
CA PRO A 280 9.00 27.47 5.22
C PRO A 280 8.90 27.93 3.75
N GLU A 281 9.99 28.44 3.20
CA GLU A 281 10.13 28.82 1.79
C GLU A 281 9.91 27.58 0.89
N LYS A 282 9.46 27.80 -0.36
CA LYS A 282 9.57 26.77 -1.42
C LYS A 282 11.00 26.23 -1.37
N LEU A 283 11.17 24.90 -1.33
CA LEU A 283 12.50 24.29 -1.34
C LEU A 283 13.29 24.91 -2.49
N ASP A 284 14.29 25.71 -2.16
CA ASP A 284 15.01 26.49 -3.16
C ASP A 284 15.58 25.52 -4.21
N LEU A 285 15.46 25.89 -5.48
CA LEU A 285 15.84 25.06 -6.62
C LEU A 285 17.26 24.47 -6.48
N PRO A 286 18.26 25.18 -5.92
CA PRO A 286 19.58 24.62 -5.62
C PRO A 286 19.57 23.47 -4.61
N TYR A 287 18.72 23.52 -3.58
CA TYR A 287 18.57 22.42 -2.63
C TYR A 287 17.94 21.20 -3.30
N MET A 288 16.92 21.44 -4.13
CA MET A 288 16.32 20.43 -5.03
C MET A 288 17.33 19.82 -6.00
N MET A 289 18.20 20.64 -6.60
CA MET A 289 19.24 20.18 -7.52
C MET A 289 20.32 19.37 -6.81
N ASN A 290 20.70 19.73 -5.58
CA ASN A 290 21.62 18.93 -4.78
C ASN A 290 21.03 17.55 -4.44
N LEU A 291 19.72 17.51 -4.15
CA LEU A 291 18.98 16.26 -4.01
C LEU A 291 18.92 15.48 -5.31
N GLU A 292 18.70 16.13 -6.45
CA GLU A 292 18.73 15.47 -7.75
C GLU A 292 20.11 14.88 -8.06
N ILE A 293 21.19 15.62 -7.80
CA ILE A 293 22.57 15.12 -7.95
C ILE A 293 22.80 13.93 -7.04
N PHE A 294 22.31 13.98 -5.80
CA PHE A 294 22.36 12.84 -4.88
C PHE A 294 21.61 11.63 -5.47
N VAL A 295 20.38 11.83 -5.94
CA VAL A 295 19.55 10.82 -6.59
C VAL A 295 20.22 10.24 -7.84
N GLN A 296 20.85 11.08 -8.66
CA GLN A 296 21.57 10.65 -9.86
C GLN A 296 22.82 9.84 -9.53
N LYS A 297 23.61 10.27 -8.53
CA LYS A 297 24.76 9.50 -8.04
C LYS A 297 24.35 8.12 -7.53
N MET A 298 23.19 8.02 -6.90
CA MET A 298 22.63 6.78 -6.40
C MET A 298 22.10 5.83 -7.49
N ARG A 299 21.84 6.33 -8.71
CA ARG A 299 21.48 5.49 -9.86
C ARG A 299 22.67 4.76 -10.48
N HIS A 300 23.90 5.21 -10.20
CA HIS A 300 25.17 4.67 -10.74
C HIS A 300 25.89 3.77 -9.74
#